data_AF-A0A7W0LEA4-F1
#
_entry.id   AF-A0A7W0LEA4-F1
#
_cell.length_a   1.000
_cell.length_b   1.000
_cell.length_c   1.000
_cell.angle_alpha   90.00
_cell.angle_beta   90.00
_cell.angle_gamma   90.00
#
_symmetry.space_group_name_H-M   'P 1'
#
loop_
_entity.id
_entity.type
_entity.pdbx_description
1 polymer ?
#
loop_
_entity_poly.entity_id
_entity_poly.type
_entity_poly.pdbx_seq_one_letter_code
_entity_poly.pdbx_strand_id
1 'polypeptide(L)'
;FIRAGLFKDVDVALFTHVSDTLGVSWGDREGTGLVSVESSFRGQTAHAAGSPWRGRSALDAVELMNMAWNYRREHLGLEHRSHYVITDGGDQPNVVPRSASVWYYFRQTTYPKIRELWQTGDSMARGAAMMAGVELLPARVLGTAWPQHFNRAVALAADANLRKIGMPQWSDGDQALAKAVQKEVGGREQGLSNRVGGELQGPVRDNRGGGSDDIGDISWNVPTITLRYPANIPNLPGHNWANAIAMATPIAHKGTTAGAKVQAMTMIDLLTKPELVKMAHSYFKDVQTKDVRYEPLLRRQDTPAIEMNKAVMGKYREQMRKYYYDPARYKTYLEQLGIQYPTVKK
;
A
#
# COMPACT_ATOMS: atom_id res chain seq x y z
N PHE A 1 -7.37 -3.89 12.35
CA PHE A 1 -6.78 -3.70 13.69
C PHE A 1 -7.64 -2.80 14.59
N ILE A 2 -8.03 -1.61 14.12
CA ILE A 2 -8.88 -0.65 14.87
C ILE A 2 -10.20 -1.26 15.37
N ARG A 3 -11.02 -1.83 14.47
CA ARG A 3 -12.29 -2.49 14.86
C ARG A 3 -12.10 -3.61 15.89
N ALA A 4 -10.96 -4.30 15.86
CA ALA A 4 -10.62 -5.37 16.79
C ALA A 4 -10.08 -4.84 18.14
N GLY A 5 -9.92 -3.53 18.30
CA GLY A 5 -9.49 -2.89 19.54
C GLY A 5 -8.00 -3.00 19.85
N LEU A 6 -7.16 -3.38 18.87
CA LEU A 6 -5.72 -3.64 19.08
C LEU A 6 -4.87 -2.38 19.36
N PHE A 7 -5.48 -1.19 19.33
CA PHE A 7 -4.82 0.10 19.53
C PHE A 7 -5.46 0.91 20.68
N LYS A 8 -6.31 0.28 21.51
CA LYS A 8 -7.08 0.99 22.56
C LYS A 8 -6.21 1.54 23.69
N ASP A 9 -5.07 0.92 23.94
CA ASP A 9 -4.11 1.19 25.01
C ASP A 9 -2.80 1.77 24.46
N VAL A 10 -2.81 2.28 23.24
CA VAL A 10 -1.64 2.89 22.58
C VAL A 10 -1.75 4.40 22.62
N ASP A 11 -0.77 5.08 23.22
CA ASP A 11 -0.71 6.55 23.27
C ASP A 11 -0.23 7.16 21.96
N VAL A 12 0.80 6.57 21.34
CA VAL A 12 1.41 7.02 20.08
C VAL A 12 1.84 5.82 19.24
N ALA A 13 1.54 5.85 17.94
CA ALA A 13 1.98 4.84 16.99
C ALA A 13 3.10 5.36 16.10
N LEU A 14 4.24 4.66 16.10
CA LEU A 14 5.35 4.95 15.20
C LEU A 14 5.38 3.92 14.07
N PHE A 15 5.27 4.39 12.83
CA PHE A 15 5.32 3.54 11.64
C PHE A 15 6.53 3.88 10.77
N THR A 16 6.98 2.92 9.96
CA THR A 16 8.05 3.11 8.99
C THR A 16 7.63 2.64 7.62
N HIS A 17 8.02 3.38 6.58
CA HIS A 17 7.84 2.96 5.20
C HIS A 17 9.16 3.09 4.45
N VAL A 18 9.51 2.06 3.68
CA VAL A 18 10.72 2.06 2.85
C VAL A 18 10.68 3.22 1.85
N SER A 19 11.82 3.86 1.62
CA SER A 19 11.96 5.00 0.72
C SER A 19 13.38 5.05 0.15
N ASP A 20 13.62 5.94 -0.79
CA ASP A 20 14.93 6.43 -1.24
C ASP A 20 15.42 7.65 -0.44
N THR A 21 14.56 8.16 0.45
CA THR A 21 14.77 9.35 1.28
C THR A 21 14.68 9.03 2.77
N LEU A 22 15.31 9.86 3.60
CA LEU A 22 15.09 9.90 5.05
C LEU A 22 14.23 11.11 5.40
N GLY A 23 13.02 10.89 5.92
CA GLY A 23 12.13 12.01 6.22
C GLY A 23 10.82 11.61 6.91
N VAL A 24 10.18 12.62 7.48
CA VAL A 24 8.84 12.53 8.09
C VAL A 24 8.02 13.73 7.60
N SER A 25 6.71 13.68 7.81
CA SER A 25 5.77 14.76 7.50
C SER A 25 4.61 14.73 8.49
N TRP A 26 3.84 15.81 8.56
CA TRP A 26 2.68 15.92 9.44
C TRP A 26 1.47 16.51 8.72
N GLY A 27 0.27 16.32 9.29
CA GLY A 27 -0.98 16.70 8.65
C GLY A 27 -1.41 15.73 7.56
N ASP A 28 -2.34 16.17 6.71
CA ASP A 28 -2.79 15.43 5.54
C ASP A 28 -1.65 15.17 4.55
N ARG A 29 -1.61 13.95 4.02
CA ARG A 29 -0.59 13.52 3.06
C ARG A 29 -1.13 13.43 1.65
N GLU A 30 -0.23 13.60 0.69
CA GLU A 30 -0.47 13.24 -0.69
C GLU A 30 -0.68 11.71 -0.78
N GLY A 31 -1.68 11.31 -1.54
CA GLY A 31 -2.12 9.92 -1.60
C GLY A 31 -3.63 9.81 -1.47
N THR A 32 -4.11 8.58 -1.37
CA THR A 32 -5.53 8.26 -1.30
C THR A 32 -5.81 7.29 -0.16
N GLY A 33 -7.02 7.32 0.38
CA GLY A 33 -7.59 6.13 1.00
C GLY A 33 -8.18 5.21 -0.08
N LEU A 34 -8.53 3.98 0.30
CA LEU A 34 -9.16 3.03 -0.60
C LEU A 34 -10.20 2.16 0.09
N VAL A 35 -11.12 1.65 -0.71
CA VAL A 35 -11.81 0.38 -0.43
C VAL A 35 -11.47 -0.63 -1.53
N SER A 36 -11.22 -1.86 -1.11
CA SER A 36 -10.88 -3.00 -1.94
C SER A 36 -12.07 -3.96 -1.96
N VAL A 37 -12.68 -4.16 -3.12
CA VAL A 37 -13.97 -4.85 -3.24
C VAL A 37 -13.93 -5.86 -4.37
N GLU A 38 -14.31 -7.09 -4.08
CA GLU A 38 -14.57 -8.13 -5.08
C GLU A 38 -16.08 -8.23 -5.33
N SER A 39 -16.47 -8.09 -6.58
CA SER A 39 -17.84 -8.31 -7.06
C SER A 39 -17.90 -9.63 -7.79
N SER A 40 -18.84 -10.50 -7.42
CA SER A 40 -19.00 -11.84 -7.99
C SER A 40 -20.39 -12.00 -8.56
N PHE A 41 -20.48 -12.70 -9.68
CA PHE A 41 -21.72 -12.93 -10.40
C PHE A 41 -22.00 -14.44 -10.50
N ARG A 42 -23.28 -14.81 -10.48
CA ARG A 42 -23.73 -16.18 -10.70
C ARG A 42 -24.71 -16.22 -11.87
N GLY A 43 -24.30 -16.92 -12.92
CA GLY A 43 -25.07 -17.20 -14.10
C GLY A 43 -25.47 -18.66 -14.21
N GLN A 44 -25.62 -19.13 -15.44
CA GLN A 44 -26.09 -20.46 -15.80
C GLN A 44 -25.23 -21.06 -16.91
N THR A 45 -24.74 -22.27 -16.69
CA THR A 45 -23.93 -22.99 -17.67
C THR A 45 -24.76 -23.49 -18.84
N ALA A 46 -24.14 -23.54 -20.01
CA ALA A 46 -24.61 -24.24 -21.19
C ALA A 46 -23.42 -24.56 -22.09
N HIS A 47 -23.58 -25.51 -23.01
CA HIS A 47 -22.57 -25.73 -24.05
C HIS A 47 -22.54 -24.53 -24.98
N ALA A 48 -21.42 -23.80 -25.03
CA ALA A 48 -21.34 -22.50 -25.71
C ALA A 48 -21.65 -22.58 -27.22
N ALA A 49 -21.29 -23.69 -27.88
CA ALA A 49 -21.63 -23.90 -29.29
C ALA A 49 -22.97 -24.62 -29.54
N GLY A 50 -23.43 -25.45 -28.60
CA GLY A 50 -24.50 -26.42 -28.87
C GLY A 50 -25.87 -25.98 -28.36
N SER A 51 -25.89 -25.18 -27.29
CA SER A 51 -27.14 -24.63 -26.74
C SER A 51 -26.93 -23.30 -26.00
N PRO A 52 -26.21 -22.31 -26.57
CA PRO A 52 -25.87 -21.06 -25.89
C PRO A 52 -27.07 -20.31 -25.33
N TRP A 53 -28.24 -20.37 -25.99
CA TRP A 53 -29.48 -19.72 -25.54
C TRP A 53 -29.98 -20.19 -24.16
N ARG A 54 -29.52 -21.35 -23.69
CA ARG A 54 -29.83 -21.90 -22.36
C ARG A 54 -28.91 -21.37 -21.26
N GLY A 55 -27.84 -20.65 -21.61
CA GLY A 55 -26.87 -20.11 -20.68
C GLY A 55 -27.13 -18.66 -20.31
N ARG A 56 -26.53 -18.21 -19.20
CA ARG A 56 -26.41 -16.81 -18.80
C ARG A 56 -24.98 -16.64 -18.28
N SER A 57 -24.16 -15.88 -19.00
CA SER A 57 -22.73 -15.78 -18.72
C SER A 57 -22.47 -14.82 -17.57
N ALA A 58 -21.88 -15.33 -16.49
CA ALA A 58 -21.40 -14.47 -15.40
C ALA A 58 -20.23 -13.58 -15.86
N LEU A 59 -19.40 -14.05 -16.81
CA LEU A 59 -18.29 -13.29 -17.36
C LEU A 59 -18.79 -12.06 -18.14
N ASP A 60 -19.93 -12.15 -18.80
CA ASP A 60 -20.51 -11.00 -19.52
C ASP A 60 -20.81 -9.85 -18.54
N ALA A 61 -21.28 -10.15 -17.33
CA ALA A 61 -21.49 -9.14 -16.30
C ALA A 61 -20.17 -8.51 -15.81
N VAL A 62 -19.09 -9.28 -15.72
CA VAL A 62 -17.75 -8.73 -15.39
C VAL A 62 -17.29 -7.77 -16.49
N GLU A 63 -17.38 -8.17 -17.76
CA GLU A 63 -16.97 -7.33 -18.88
C GLU A 63 -17.82 -6.06 -18.99
N LEU A 64 -19.14 -6.17 -18.80
CA LEU A 64 -20.05 -5.04 -18.80
C LEU A 64 -19.76 -4.06 -17.65
N MET A 65 -19.46 -4.57 -16.44
CA MET A 65 -19.05 -3.73 -15.31
C MET A 65 -17.74 -3.01 -15.62
N ASN A 66 -16.75 -3.71 -16.18
CA ASN A 66 -15.46 -3.15 -16.57
C ASN A 66 -15.63 -2.03 -17.60
N MET A 67 -16.44 -2.29 -18.64
CA MET A 67 -16.72 -1.32 -19.69
C MET A 67 -17.45 -0.09 -19.14
N ALA A 68 -18.50 -0.29 -18.33
CA ALA A 68 -19.22 0.81 -17.69
C ALA A 68 -18.29 1.66 -16.81
N TRP A 69 -17.38 1.01 -16.08
CA TRP A 69 -16.39 1.72 -15.26
C TRP A 69 -15.39 2.51 -16.11
N ASN A 70 -14.96 1.96 -17.25
CA ASN A 70 -14.04 2.65 -18.16
C ASN A 70 -14.66 3.94 -18.71
N TYR A 71 -15.94 3.92 -19.08
CA TYR A 71 -16.66 5.15 -19.45
C TYR A 71 -16.85 6.11 -18.28
N ARG A 72 -17.12 5.61 -17.06
CA ARG A 72 -17.29 6.47 -15.89
C ARG A 72 -16.09 7.38 -15.60
N ARG A 73 -14.87 6.94 -15.93
CA ARG A 73 -13.64 7.68 -15.63
C ARG A 73 -13.64 9.11 -16.14
N GLU A 74 -14.34 9.41 -17.24
CA GLU A 74 -14.46 10.77 -17.79
C GLU A 74 -15.28 11.72 -16.90
N HIS A 75 -16.04 11.19 -15.94
CA HIS A 75 -16.92 11.93 -15.04
C HIS A 75 -16.49 11.83 -13.57
N LEU A 76 -15.22 11.52 -13.31
CA LEU A 76 -14.65 11.44 -11.95
C LEU A 76 -13.59 12.55 -11.74
N GLY A 77 -13.44 13.00 -10.49
CA GLY A 77 -12.42 13.99 -10.13
C GLY A 77 -11.00 13.52 -10.44
N LEU A 78 -10.10 14.43 -10.78
CA LEU A 78 -8.73 14.11 -11.23
C LEU A 78 -7.89 13.38 -10.16
N GLU A 79 -8.25 13.54 -8.90
CA GLU A 79 -7.61 12.92 -7.74
C GLU A 79 -7.98 11.45 -7.53
N HIS A 80 -9.05 10.97 -8.19
CA HIS A 80 -9.50 9.59 -8.04
C HIS A 80 -8.52 8.60 -8.67
N ARG A 81 -8.42 7.39 -8.12
CA ARG A 81 -7.81 6.27 -8.83
C ARG A 81 -8.68 5.03 -8.67
N SER A 82 -8.73 4.22 -9.72
CA SER A 82 -9.45 2.96 -9.67
C SER A 82 -8.83 1.97 -10.64
N HIS A 83 -8.67 0.73 -10.20
CA HIS A 83 -7.99 -0.32 -10.93
C HIS A 83 -8.71 -1.63 -10.65
N TYR A 84 -8.71 -2.55 -11.61
CA TYR A 84 -9.34 -3.83 -11.44
C TYR A 84 -8.52 -4.96 -12.04
N VAL A 85 -8.78 -6.17 -11.55
CA VAL A 85 -8.36 -7.44 -12.16
C VAL A 85 -9.52 -8.42 -12.13
N ILE A 86 -9.67 -9.23 -13.17
CA ILE A 86 -10.64 -10.33 -13.18
C ILE A 86 -10.01 -11.46 -12.35
N THR A 87 -10.61 -11.79 -11.21
CA THR A 87 -10.10 -12.82 -10.28
C THR A 87 -10.63 -14.21 -10.61
N ASP A 88 -11.78 -14.28 -11.29
CA ASP A 88 -12.36 -15.48 -11.86
C ASP A 88 -13.04 -15.11 -13.18
N GLY A 89 -12.60 -15.72 -14.28
CA GLY A 89 -13.16 -15.51 -15.62
C GLY A 89 -13.96 -16.68 -16.16
N GLY A 90 -14.22 -17.71 -15.33
CA GLY A 90 -14.76 -19.00 -15.75
C GLY A 90 -13.68 -20.03 -16.11
N ASP A 91 -14.11 -21.30 -16.25
CA ASP A 91 -13.20 -22.45 -16.30
C ASP A 91 -12.70 -22.80 -17.71
N GLN A 92 -13.61 -22.85 -18.69
CA GLN A 92 -13.32 -23.33 -20.06
C GLN A 92 -14.06 -22.50 -21.12
N PRO A 93 -13.42 -22.22 -22.28
CA PRO A 93 -14.01 -21.36 -23.31
C PRO A 93 -15.23 -21.97 -24.04
N ASN A 94 -15.42 -23.29 -23.98
CA ASN A 94 -16.56 -23.99 -24.58
C ASN A 94 -17.77 -24.13 -23.63
N VAL A 95 -17.70 -23.60 -22.41
CA VAL A 95 -18.77 -23.63 -21.41
C VAL A 95 -19.13 -22.20 -21.03
N VAL A 96 -20.42 -21.85 -21.10
CA VAL A 96 -20.90 -20.54 -20.63
C VAL A 96 -20.56 -20.39 -19.14
N PRO A 97 -19.81 -19.35 -18.72
CA PRO A 97 -19.34 -19.22 -17.34
C PRO A 97 -20.47 -19.14 -16.32
N ARG A 98 -20.48 -20.07 -15.34
CA ARG A 98 -21.42 -20.05 -14.20
C ARG A 98 -21.09 -18.97 -13.20
N SER A 99 -19.81 -18.74 -12.96
CA SER A 99 -19.28 -17.75 -12.04
C SER A 99 -18.22 -16.93 -12.74
N ALA A 100 -18.14 -15.67 -12.34
CA ALA A 100 -17.04 -14.79 -12.66
C ALA A 100 -16.96 -13.72 -11.57
N SER A 101 -15.75 -13.24 -11.31
CA SER A 101 -15.48 -12.23 -10.28
C SER A 101 -14.47 -11.21 -10.76
N VAL A 102 -14.66 -9.98 -10.31
CA VAL A 102 -13.75 -8.87 -10.57
C VAL A 102 -13.42 -8.15 -9.27
N TRP A 103 -12.14 -7.90 -9.06
CA TRP A 103 -11.61 -7.21 -7.89
C TRP A 103 -11.21 -5.79 -8.24
N TYR A 104 -11.85 -4.83 -7.58
CA TYR A 104 -11.59 -3.40 -7.72
C TYR A 104 -10.88 -2.81 -6.50
N TYR A 105 -10.01 -1.84 -6.79
CA TYR A 105 -9.68 -0.77 -5.85
C TYR A 105 -10.43 0.50 -6.24
N PHE A 106 -11.12 1.11 -5.28
CA PHE A 106 -11.72 2.45 -5.40
C PHE A 106 -10.97 3.40 -4.46
N ARG A 107 -10.29 4.40 -5.04
CA ARG A 107 -9.40 5.31 -4.29
C ARG A 107 -9.80 6.77 -4.46
N GLN A 108 -9.85 7.47 -3.34
CA GLN A 108 -10.20 8.88 -3.24
C GLN A 108 -9.44 9.54 -2.08
N THR A 109 -9.37 10.86 -2.09
CA THR A 109 -8.58 11.63 -1.11
C THR A 109 -9.30 11.89 0.21
N THR A 110 -10.61 11.67 0.25
CA THR A 110 -11.43 11.83 1.47
C THR A 110 -12.37 10.64 1.65
N TYR A 111 -12.67 10.31 2.90
CA TYR A 111 -13.54 9.19 3.23
C TYR A 111 -14.95 9.28 2.62
N PRO A 112 -15.67 10.42 2.66
CA PRO A 112 -16.97 10.55 1.98
C PRO A 112 -16.88 10.23 0.49
N LYS A 113 -15.84 10.73 -0.19
CA LYS A 113 -15.61 10.46 -1.62
C LYS A 113 -15.27 8.99 -1.89
N ILE A 114 -14.54 8.30 -1.00
CA ILE A 114 -14.28 6.86 -1.13
C ILE A 114 -15.60 6.08 -1.11
N ARG A 115 -16.51 6.42 -0.19
CA ARG A 115 -17.83 5.76 -0.10
C ARG A 115 -18.69 6.03 -1.32
N GLU A 116 -18.74 7.27 -1.80
CA GLU A 116 -19.47 7.63 -3.01
C GLU A 116 -18.93 6.86 -4.23
N LEU A 117 -17.59 6.77 -4.35
CA LEU A 117 -16.95 6.04 -5.43
C LEU A 117 -17.26 4.54 -5.36
N TRP A 118 -17.28 3.96 -4.17
CA TRP A 118 -17.71 2.57 -3.97
C TRP A 118 -19.17 2.37 -4.33
N GLN A 119 -20.08 3.24 -3.88
CA GLN A 119 -21.50 3.18 -4.24
C GLN A 119 -21.73 3.28 -5.76
N THR A 120 -20.90 4.06 -6.45
CA THR A 120 -20.87 4.10 -7.92
C THR A 120 -20.50 2.74 -8.50
N GLY A 121 -19.45 2.10 -7.99
CA GLY A 121 -19.03 0.75 -8.39
C GLY A 121 -20.11 -0.30 -8.14
N ASP A 122 -20.74 -0.28 -6.97
CA ASP A 122 -21.85 -1.17 -6.60
C ASP A 122 -23.05 -0.99 -7.55
N SER A 123 -23.32 0.24 -7.99
CA SER A 123 -24.41 0.52 -8.94
C SER A 123 -24.10 -0.03 -10.33
N MET A 124 -22.84 0.00 -10.76
CA MET A 124 -22.43 -0.62 -12.02
C MET A 124 -22.46 -2.13 -11.96
N ALA A 125 -22.05 -2.74 -10.84
CA ALA A 125 -22.18 -4.18 -10.65
C ALA A 125 -23.65 -4.62 -10.78
N ARG A 126 -24.58 -3.88 -10.15
CA ARG A 126 -26.03 -4.14 -10.30
C ARG A 126 -26.50 -3.99 -11.76
N GLY A 127 -26.12 -2.92 -12.43
CA GLY A 127 -26.48 -2.68 -13.83
C GLY A 127 -25.94 -3.77 -14.77
N ALA A 128 -24.70 -4.20 -14.56
CA ALA A 128 -24.07 -5.26 -15.34
C ALA A 128 -24.76 -6.61 -15.14
N ALA A 129 -25.13 -6.95 -13.90
CA ALA A 129 -25.93 -8.15 -13.61
C ALA A 129 -27.28 -8.13 -14.33
N MET A 130 -27.98 -6.98 -14.33
CA MET A 130 -29.25 -6.81 -15.03
C MET A 130 -29.10 -6.99 -16.55
N MET A 131 -28.10 -6.35 -17.15
CA MET A 131 -27.84 -6.46 -18.60
C MET A 131 -27.49 -7.89 -19.03
N ALA A 132 -26.70 -8.62 -18.23
CA ALA A 132 -26.33 -10.00 -18.51
C ALA A 132 -27.40 -11.03 -18.11
N GLY A 133 -28.44 -10.63 -17.36
CA GLY A 133 -29.47 -11.53 -16.84
C GLY A 133 -28.91 -12.56 -15.85
N VAL A 134 -28.00 -12.14 -14.96
CA VAL A 134 -27.36 -12.97 -13.94
C VAL A 134 -27.59 -12.42 -12.53
N GLU A 135 -27.30 -13.23 -11.52
CA GLU A 135 -27.35 -12.82 -10.11
C GLU A 135 -26.06 -12.10 -9.71
N LEU A 136 -26.16 -10.90 -9.12
CA LEU A 136 -25.06 -10.28 -8.39
C LEU A 136 -25.01 -10.85 -6.97
N LEU A 137 -23.87 -11.43 -6.58
CA LEU A 137 -23.66 -11.93 -5.23
C LEU A 137 -23.26 -10.79 -4.28
N PRO A 138 -23.39 -10.97 -2.95
CA PRO A 138 -22.93 -9.98 -1.98
C PRO A 138 -21.45 -9.64 -2.19
N ALA A 139 -21.16 -8.36 -2.40
CA ALA A 139 -19.80 -7.88 -2.59
C ALA A 139 -18.94 -8.19 -1.37
N ARG A 140 -17.69 -8.60 -1.59
CA ARG A 140 -16.73 -8.95 -0.56
C ARG A 140 -15.69 -7.85 -0.42
N VAL A 141 -15.63 -7.21 0.77
CA VAL A 141 -14.61 -6.19 1.05
C VAL A 141 -13.33 -6.90 1.50
N LEU A 142 -12.27 -6.75 0.72
CA LEU A 142 -10.98 -7.43 0.94
C LEU A 142 -10.01 -6.60 1.78
N GLY A 143 -10.22 -5.28 1.85
CA GLY A 143 -9.33 -4.38 2.56
C GLY A 143 -9.77 -2.93 2.44
N THR A 144 -9.28 -2.10 3.35
CA THR A 144 -9.62 -0.68 3.44
C THR A 144 -8.39 0.08 3.89
N ALA A 145 -8.27 1.33 3.44
CA ALA A 145 -7.31 2.29 3.97
C ALA A 145 -7.98 3.67 4.05
N TRP A 146 -7.89 4.34 5.18
CA TRP A 146 -8.24 5.77 5.26
C TRP A 146 -7.15 6.65 4.61
N PRO A 147 -7.47 7.85 4.11
CA PRO A 147 -6.46 8.85 3.78
C PRO A 147 -5.60 9.15 5.02
N GLN A 148 -4.29 9.33 4.84
CA GLN A 148 -3.37 9.50 5.96
C GLN A 148 -3.40 10.94 6.51
N HIS A 149 -3.40 11.07 7.84
CA HIS A 149 -3.17 12.34 8.52
C HIS A 149 -2.24 12.13 9.73
N PHE A 150 -1.08 12.78 9.76
CA PHE A 150 -0.03 12.50 10.75
C PHE A 150 0.12 13.57 11.83
N ASN A 151 0.61 13.15 13.00
CA ASN A 151 0.73 13.99 14.18
C ASN A 151 1.91 14.96 14.10
N ARG A 152 1.64 16.26 14.30
CA ARG A 152 2.67 17.31 14.20
C ARG A 152 3.74 17.24 15.28
N ALA A 153 3.36 17.04 16.54
CA ALA A 153 4.31 17.07 17.66
C ALA A 153 5.32 15.92 17.55
N VAL A 154 4.82 14.72 17.26
CA VAL A 154 5.65 13.52 17.07
C VAL A 154 6.54 13.66 15.82
N ALA A 155 6.02 14.23 14.72
CA ALA A 155 6.79 14.46 13.51
C ALA A 155 7.94 15.45 13.72
N LEU A 156 7.73 16.53 14.51
CA LEU A 156 8.79 17.47 14.86
C LEU A 156 9.91 16.83 15.69
N ALA A 157 9.55 15.97 16.66
CA ALA A 157 10.53 15.22 17.43
C ALA A 157 11.34 14.25 16.54
N ALA A 158 10.64 13.52 15.66
CA ALA A 158 11.28 12.61 14.70
C ALA A 158 12.18 13.36 13.70
N ASP A 159 11.77 14.54 13.22
CA ASP A 159 12.56 15.40 12.33
C ASP A 159 13.85 15.90 13.01
N ALA A 160 13.77 16.31 14.28
CA ALA A 160 14.96 16.67 15.06
C ALA A 160 15.94 15.49 15.19
N ASN A 161 15.43 14.28 15.39
CA ASN A 161 16.25 13.07 15.51
C ASN A 161 16.86 12.64 14.18
N LEU A 162 16.10 12.66 13.07
CA LEU A 162 16.64 12.30 11.76
C LEU A 162 17.69 13.30 11.27
N ARG A 163 17.60 14.58 11.63
CA ARG A 163 18.66 15.56 11.34
C ARG A 163 19.95 15.28 12.10
N LYS A 164 19.88 14.76 13.33
CA LYS A 164 21.06 14.32 14.09
C LYS A 164 21.69 13.06 13.49
N ILE A 165 20.87 12.12 13.03
CA ILE A 165 21.36 10.85 12.46
C ILE A 165 21.93 11.05 11.06
N GLY A 166 21.27 11.84 10.21
CA GLY A 166 21.69 12.08 8.83
C GLY A 166 21.45 10.88 7.89
N MET A 167 21.82 11.07 6.63
CA MET A 167 21.83 9.98 5.65
C MET A 167 22.96 8.99 5.97
N PRO A 168 22.78 7.70 5.67
CA PRO A 168 23.87 6.74 5.78
C PRO A 168 25.00 7.04 4.79
N GLN A 169 26.20 6.56 5.11
CA GLN A 169 27.37 6.65 4.23
C GLN A 169 27.31 5.56 3.16
N TRP A 170 27.13 5.99 1.91
CA TRP A 170 27.12 5.13 0.74
C TRP A 170 28.56 4.85 0.28
N SER A 171 28.88 3.59 0.00
CA SER A 171 30.15 3.25 -0.63
C SER A 171 30.10 3.51 -2.14
N ASP A 172 31.26 3.52 -2.79
CA ASP A 172 31.35 3.56 -4.25
C ASP A 172 30.59 2.38 -4.89
N GLY A 173 30.61 1.22 -4.24
CA GLY A 173 29.86 0.04 -4.68
C GLY A 173 28.34 0.25 -4.62
N ASP A 174 27.83 0.90 -3.56
CA ASP A 174 26.41 1.24 -3.45
C ASP A 174 25.98 2.20 -4.56
N GLN A 175 26.81 3.21 -4.84
CA GLN A 175 26.55 4.20 -5.89
C GLN A 175 26.61 3.58 -7.29
N ALA A 176 27.60 2.71 -7.54
CA ALA A 176 27.75 1.99 -8.80
C ALA A 176 26.54 1.08 -9.08
N LEU A 177 26.10 0.31 -8.08
CA LEU A 177 24.92 -0.54 -8.23
C LEU A 177 23.66 0.30 -8.46
N ALA A 178 23.44 1.36 -7.67
CA ALA A 178 22.26 2.21 -7.81
C ALA A 178 22.14 2.82 -9.21
N LYS A 179 23.25 3.34 -9.76
CA LYS A 179 23.28 3.89 -11.13
C LYS A 179 23.05 2.81 -12.18
N ALA A 180 23.67 1.64 -12.03
CA ALA A 180 23.48 0.52 -12.95
C ALA A 180 22.01 0.05 -12.99
N VAL A 181 21.35 -0.05 -11.83
CA VAL A 181 19.94 -0.43 -11.75
C VAL A 181 19.05 0.66 -12.35
N GLN A 182 19.33 1.94 -12.07
CA GLN A 182 18.61 3.07 -12.68
C GLN A 182 18.71 3.01 -14.22
N LYS A 183 19.91 2.81 -14.76
CA LYS A 183 20.13 2.65 -16.19
C LYS A 183 19.34 1.47 -16.78
N GLU A 184 19.39 0.32 -16.12
CA GLU A 184 18.71 -0.90 -16.56
C GLU A 184 17.19 -0.72 -16.69
N VAL A 185 16.58 0.10 -15.83
CA VAL A 185 15.14 0.40 -15.88
C VAL A 185 14.81 1.68 -16.67
N GLY A 186 15.79 2.30 -17.34
CA GLY A 186 15.61 3.56 -18.07
C GLY A 186 15.34 4.78 -17.19
N GLY A 187 15.66 4.71 -15.90
CA GLY A 187 15.54 5.79 -14.94
C GLY A 187 16.75 6.74 -14.97
N ARG A 188 16.60 7.93 -14.38
CA ARG A 188 17.69 8.90 -14.25
C ARG A 188 18.81 8.36 -13.36
N GLU A 189 20.02 8.25 -13.92
CA GLU A 189 21.25 7.73 -13.28
C GLU A 189 21.88 8.69 -12.24
N GLN A 190 21.12 9.07 -11.22
CA GLN A 190 21.60 9.99 -10.18
C GLN A 190 22.34 9.29 -9.02
N GLY A 191 22.23 7.96 -8.90
CA GLY A 191 22.72 7.21 -7.74
C GLY A 191 21.87 7.43 -6.49
N LEU A 192 22.46 7.18 -5.31
CA LEU A 192 21.83 7.35 -3.99
C LEU A 192 22.06 8.77 -3.46
N SER A 193 21.03 9.36 -2.83
CA SER A 193 21.14 10.67 -2.20
C SER A 193 22.00 10.63 -0.93
N ASN A 194 22.87 11.60 -0.73
CA ASN A 194 23.59 11.83 0.53
C ASN A 194 22.99 12.96 1.37
N ARG A 195 21.87 13.56 0.93
CA ARG A 195 21.23 14.67 1.62
C ARG A 195 19.96 14.20 2.30
N VAL A 196 19.82 14.56 3.58
CA VAL A 196 18.51 14.58 4.23
C VAL A 196 17.63 15.57 3.46
N GLY A 197 16.33 15.28 3.35
CA GLY A 197 15.37 16.16 2.69
C GLY A 197 15.34 17.58 3.29
N GLY A 198 14.59 18.46 2.64
CA GLY A 198 14.44 19.87 3.03
C GLY A 198 13.70 20.09 4.36
N GLU A 199 12.98 21.20 4.45
CA GLU A 199 12.15 21.51 5.61
C GLU A 199 11.07 20.44 5.83
N LEU A 200 10.66 20.27 7.09
CA LEU A 200 9.61 19.35 7.47
C LEU A 200 8.31 19.72 6.75
N GLN A 201 7.79 18.79 5.94
CA GLN A 201 6.57 18.99 5.18
C GLN A 201 5.34 18.92 6.10
N GLY A 202 4.47 19.93 5.97
CA GLY A 202 3.15 19.96 6.61
C GLY A 202 2.03 19.46 5.70
N PRO A 203 0.77 19.81 6.02
CA PRO A 203 -0.40 19.36 5.28
C PRO A 203 -0.34 19.73 3.79
N VAL A 204 -0.72 18.80 2.92
CA VAL A 204 -0.78 19.03 1.48
C VAL A 204 -1.91 19.99 1.13
N ARG A 205 -1.62 20.97 0.26
CA ARG A 205 -2.61 21.97 -0.19
C ARG A 205 -3.48 21.50 -1.35
N ASP A 206 -2.92 20.72 -2.27
CA ASP A 206 -3.61 20.18 -3.46
C ASP A 206 -3.27 18.69 -3.59
N ASN A 207 -4.14 17.83 -3.03
CA ASN A 207 -3.93 16.38 -3.08
C ASN A 207 -4.49 15.82 -4.39
N ARG A 208 -3.59 15.41 -5.28
CA ARG A 208 -3.91 14.85 -6.61
C ARG A 208 -4.02 13.31 -6.62
N GLY A 209 -4.10 12.70 -5.44
CA GLY A 209 -4.18 11.26 -5.26
C GLY A 209 -2.80 10.60 -5.15
N GLY A 210 -2.74 9.28 -5.34
CA GLY A 210 -1.51 8.50 -5.21
C GLY A 210 -1.72 7.17 -4.50
N GLY A 211 -0.65 6.67 -3.86
CA GLY A 211 -0.67 5.43 -3.08
C GLY A 211 -1.63 5.47 -1.89
N SER A 212 -1.83 4.31 -1.28
CA SER A 212 -2.66 4.13 -0.07
C SER A 212 -1.98 3.13 0.83
N ASP A 213 -2.20 3.26 2.14
CA ASP A 213 -1.61 2.42 3.17
C ASP A 213 -2.56 2.38 4.37
N ASP A 214 -2.74 1.22 4.99
CA ASP A 214 -3.70 1.01 6.08
C ASP A 214 -3.28 1.71 7.39
N ILE A 215 -2.05 2.23 7.46
CA ILE A 215 -1.63 3.17 8.51
C ILE A 215 -2.56 4.40 8.58
N GLY A 216 -3.25 4.74 7.50
CA GLY A 216 -4.29 5.75 7.50
C GLY A 216 -5.36 5.50 8.55
N ASP A 217 -5.90 4.27 8.65
CA ASP A 217 -6.91 3.92 9.65
C ASP A 217 -6.37 4.10 11.09
N ILE A 218 -5.11 3.75 11.33
CA ILE A 218 -4.47 3.94 12.64
C ILE A 218 -4.28 5.42 12.93
N SER A 219 -3.86 6.19 11.93
CA SER A 219 -3.59 7.62 12.06
C SER A 219 -4.80 8.43 12.48
N TRP A 220 -6.02 7.96 12.19
CA TRP A 220 -7.28 8.59 12.62
C TRP A 220 -7.81 8.11 13.98
N ASN A 221 -7.12 7.18 14.64
CA ASN A 221 -7.52 6.63 15.94
C ASN A 221 -6.47 6.85 17.03
N VAL A 222 -5.20 7.02 16.65
CA VAL A 222 -4.07 7.22 17.57
C VAL A 222 -3.12 8.25 16.95
N PRO A 223 -2.49 9.16 17.74
CA PRO A 223 -1.38 9.99 17.28
C PRO A 223 -0.33 9.15 16.55
N THR A 224 -0.16 9.38 15.24
CA THR A 224 0.67 8.51 14.39
C THR A 224 1.59 9.31 13.49
N ILE A 225 2.79 8.79 13.22
CA ILE A 225 3.67 9.27 12.15
C ILE A 225 4.17 8.11 11.30
N THR A 226 4.58 8.43 10.07
CA THR A 226 5.32 7.52 9.20
C THR A 226 6.70 8.07 8.90
N LEU A 227 7.74 7.37 9.36
CA LEU A 227 9.12 7.63 8.97
C LEU A 227 9.43 6.93 7.64
N ARG A 228 9.81 7.72 6.64
CA ARG A 228 10.42 7.23 5.40
C ARG A 228 11.92 7.02 5.66
N TYR A 229 12.44 5.82 5.38
CA TYR A 229 13.87 5.52 5.58
C TYR A 229 14.54 5.09 4.27
N PRO A 230 15.81 5.48 4.02
CA PRO A 230 16.43 5.45 2.69
C PRO A 230 17.02 4.07 2.38
N ALA A 231 16.18 3.05 2.27
CA ALA A 231 16.59 1.68 2.01
C ALA A 231 16.30 1.19 0.57
N ASN A 232 15.85 2.07 -0.33
CA ASN A 232 15.66 1.76 -1.75
C ASN A 232 16.42 2.73 -2.67
N ILE A 233 16.56 2.35 -3.94
CA ILE A 233 17.20 3.16 -4.99
C ILE A 233 16.16 4.13 -5.58
N PRO A 234 16.50 5.42 -5.78
CA PRO A 234 15.59 6.40 -6.39
C PRO A 234 15.37 6.12 -7.88
N ASN A 235 14.30 6.69 -8.44
CA ASN A 235 13.94 6.61 -9.87
C ASN A 235 13.69 5.19 -10.40
N LEU A 236 13.21 4.30 -9.53
CA LEU A 236 12.75 2.97 -9.93
C LEU A 236 11.21 2.96 -10.10
N PRO A 237 10.64 2.01 -10.88
CA PRO A 237 9.21 2.02 -11.21
C PRO A 237 8.24 1.85 -10.01
N GLY A 238 8.68 1.24 -8.91
CA GLY A 238 7.80 0.88 -7.79
C GLY A 238 7.02 -0.41 -8.07
N HIS A 239 6.80 -1.23 -7.04
CA HIS A 239 6.15 -2.56 -7.15
C HIS A 239 6.73 -3.43 -8.30
N ASN A 240 8.03 -3.29 -8.55
CA ASN A 240 8.75 -3.90 -9.65
C ASN A 240 9.91 -4.75 -9.12
N TRP A 241 10.35 -5.76 -9.87
CA TRP A 241 11.48 -6.60 -9.51
C TRP A 241 12.75 -5.80 -9.21
N ALA A 242 12.98 -4.68 -9.90
CA ALA A 242 14.15 -3.82 -9.68
C ALA A 242 14.14 -3.19 -8.28
N ASN A 243 12.98 -2.86 -7.73
CA ASN A 243 12.84 -2.33 -6.37
C ASN A 243 13.17 -3.36 -5.29
N ALA A 244 13.18 -4.67 -5.62
CA ALA A 244 13.59 -5.72 -4.71
C ALA A 244 15.13 -5.87 -4.62
N ILE A 245 15.88 -5.35 -5.61
CA ILE A 245 17.35 -5.48 -5.64
C ILE A 245 17.96 -4.83 -4.39
N ALA A 246 17.60 -3.57 -4.12
CA ALA A 246 18.16 -2.83 -2.99
C ALA A 246 17.95 -3.57 -1.65
N MET A 247 16.80 -4.23 -1.49
CA MET A 247 16.41 -4.98 -0.28
C MET A 247 17.36 -6.13 0.05
N ALA A 248 18.07 -6.67 -0.94
CA ALA A 248 19.02 -7.76 -0.77
C ALA A 248 20.49 -7.30 -0.72
N THR A 249 20.74 -5.99 -0.53
CA THR A 249 22.09 -5.40 -0.63
C THR A 249 22.45 -4.54 0.59
N PRO A 250 23.74 -4.18 0.79
CA PRO A 250 24.16 -3.23 1.82
C PRO A 250 23.39 -1.90 1.83
N ILE A 251 22.83 -1.47 0.69
CA ILE A 251 21.99 -0.26 0.57
C ILE A 251 20.84 -0.31 1.59
N ALA A 252 20.05 -1.40 1.58
CA ALA A 252 18.91 -1.53 2.49
C ALA A 252 19.33 -1.66 3.95
N HIS A 253 20.42 -2.38 4.24
CA HIS A 253 20.93 -2.50 5.61
C HIS A 253 21.36 -1.15 6.21
N LYS A 254 22.10 -0.35 5.43
CA LYS A 254 22.54 0.99 5.83
C LYS A 254 21.35 1.94 6.02
N GLY A 255 20.42 1.94 5.07
CA GLY A 255 19.19 2.74 5.15
C GLY A 255 18.28 2.36 6.33
N THR A 256 18.08 1.06 6.54
CA THR A 256 17.28 0.54 7.66
C THR A 256 17.93 0.87 9.00
N THR A 257 19.26 0.78 9.09
CA THR A 257 19.99 1.15 10.32
C THR A 257 19.81 2.63 10.65
N ALA A 258 19.89 3.52 9.65
CA ALA A 258 19.62 4.94 9.85
C ALA A 258 18.18 5.17 10.33
N GLY A 259 17.18 4.58 9.67
CA GLY A 259 15.78 4.67 10.07
C GLY A 259 15.50 4.12 11.48
N ALA A 260 16.10 2.98 11.83
CA ALA A 260 15.96 2.37 13.15
C ALA A 260 16.52 3.26 14.27
N LYS A 261 17.65 3.94 14.04
CA LYS A 261 18.20 4.92 14.99
C LYS A 261 17.24 6.08 15.23
N VAL A 262 16.63 6.62 14.17
CA VAL A 262 15.62 7.69 14.28
C VAL A 262 14.41 7.22 15.08
N GLN A 263 13.89 6.03 14.77
CA GLN A 263 12.78 5.44 15.51
C GLN A 263 13.11 5.24 16.99
N ALA A 264 14.27 4.67 17.30
CA ALA A 264 14.71 4.45 18.67
C ALA A 264 14.84 5.77 19.46
N MET A 265 15.45 6.80 18.88
CA MET A 265 15.56 8.11 19.52
C MET A 265 14.19 8.76 19.75
N THR A 266 13.28 8.66 18.78
CA THR A 266 11.92 9.20 18.90
C THR A 266 11.11 8.46 19.96
N MET A 267 11.27 7.14 20.05
CA MET A 267 10.67 6.32 21.10
C MET A 267 11.21 6.71 22.49
N ILE A 268 12.51 6.94 22.63
CA ILE A 268 13.10 7.44 23.89
C ILE A 268 12.52 8.81 24.25
N ASP A 269 12.40 9.72 23.29
CA ASP A 269 11.78 11.04 23.52
C ASP A 269 10.34 10.90 24.04
N LEU A 270 9.53 10.04 23.44
CA LEU A 270 8.15 9.79 23.88
C LEU A 270 8.08 9.20 25.29
N LEU A 271 8.96 8.24 25.62
CA LEU A 271 8.99 7.58 26.92
C LEU A 271 9.54 8.47 28.04
N THR A 272 10.39 9.44 27.72
CA THR A 272 11.08 10.27 28.73
C THR A 272 10.55 11.70 28.84
N LYS A 273 9.74 12.15 27.88
CA LYS A 273 9.17 13.52 27.86
C LYS A 273 7.65 13.47 27.82
N PRO A 274 6.97 13.38 28.98
CA PRO A 274 5.50 13.28 29.02
C PRO A 274 4.79 14.46 28.34
N GLU A 275 5.41 15.64 28.28
CA GLU A 275 4.87 16.79 27.56
C GLU A 275 4.76 16.55 26.04
N LEU A 276 5.65 15.74 25.43
CA LEU A 276 5.56 15.40 24.01
C LEU A 276 4.31 14.57 23.73
N VAL A 277 3.99 13.62 24.60
CA VAL A 277 2.77 12.79 24.50
C VAL A 277 1.53 13.68 24.67
N LYS A 278 1.51 14.58 25.66
CA LYS A 278 0.42 15.56 25.83
C LYS A 278 0.21 16.42 24.58
N MET A 279 1.29 16.97 24.01
CA MET A 279 1.22 17.75 22.77
C MET A 279 0.70 16.92 21.59
N ALA A 280 1.07 15.64 21.51
CA ALA A 280 0.57 14.73 20.50
C ALA A 280 -0.95 14.54 20.63
N HIS A 281 -1.45 14.29 21.84
CA HIS A 281 -2.89 14.17 22.10
C HIS A 281 -3.65 15.47 21.87
N SER A 282 -3.12 16.63 22.27
CA SER A 282 -3.73 17.93 22.00
C SER A 282 -3.87 18.19 20.51
N TYR A 283 -2.81 18.00 19.72
CA TYR A 283 -2.92 18.12 18.26
C TYR A 283 -3.93 17.14 17.67
N PHE A 284 -3.91 15.89 18.14
CA PHE A 284 -4.80 14.84 17.66
C PHE A 284 -6.28 15.18 17.91
N LYS A 285 -6.62 15.66 19.11
CA LYS A 285 -7.99 16.02 19.50
C LYS A 285 -8.44 17.35 18.92
N ASP A 286 -7.60 18.37 19.04
CA ASP A 286 -8.02 19.76 18.84
C ASP A 286 -7.79 20.26 17.40
N VAL A 287 -7.01 19.51 16.60
CA VAL A 287 -6.75 19.83 15.19
C VAL A 287 -7.17 18.68 14.29
N GLN A 288 -6.55 17.51 14.45
CA GLN A 288 -6.70 16.41 13.49
C GLN A 288 -8.12 15.82 13.48
N THR A 289 -8.67 15.48 14.65
CA THR A 289 -10.00 14.83 14.78
C THR A 289 -11.12 15.79 15.18
N LYS A 290 -10.85 17.10 15.13
CA LYS A 290 -11.79 18.13 15.56
C LYS A 290 -13.11 18.07 14.76
N ASP A 291 -12.98 18.04 13.44
CA ASP A 291 -14.12 18.15 12.51
C ASP A 291 -14.42 16.84 11.78
N VAL A 292 -13.48 15.87 11.81
CA VAL A 292 -13.59 14.60 11.10
C VAL A 292 -13.52 13.45 12.09
N ARG A 293 -14.50 12.56 12.03
CA ARG A 293 -14.56 11.34 12.84
C ARG A 293 -14.23 10.13 11.98
N TYR A 294 -13.41 9.25 12.53
CA TYR A 294 -13.14 7.96 11.90
C TYR A 294 -14.40 7.11 11.84
N GLU A 295 -14.65 6.53 10.67
CA GLU A 295 -15.71 5.56 10.44
C GLU A 295 -15.15 4.39 9.61
N PRO A 296 -15.28 3.14 10.08
CA PRO A 296 -14.72 2.00 9.35
C PRO A 296 -15.41 1.83 7.99
N LEU A 297 -14.63 1.61 6.94
CA LEU A 297 -15.15 1.15 5.64
C LEU A 297 -15.56 -0.34 5.66
N LEU A 298 -15.06 -1.09 6.65
CA LEU A 298 -15.43 -2.47 6.87
C LEU A 298 -16.80 -2.58 7.55
N ARG A 299 -17.70 -3.38 6.97
CA ARG A 299 -18.98 -3.75 7.57
C ARG A 299 -18.76 -4.72 8.73
N ARG A 300 -19.78 -4.95 9.56
CA ARG A 300 -19.66 -5.80 10.75
C ARG A 300 -19.26 -7.25 10.41
N GLN A 301 -19.76 -7.77 9.30
CA GLN A 301 -19.50 -9.13 8.82
C GLN A 301 -18.17 -9.27 8.07
N ASP A 302 -17.56 -8.17 7.62
CA ASP A 302 -16.34 -8.23 6.81
C ASP A 302 -15.17 -8.69 7.69
N THR A 303 -14.44 -9.71 7.25
CA THR A 303 -13.23 -10.21 7.90
C THR A 303 -12.01 -10.00 6.99
N PRO A 304 -10.81 -9.83 7.55
CA PRO A 304 -9.60 -9.73 6.73
C PRO A 304 -9.44 -10.96 5.83
N ALA A 305 -9.14 -10.75 4.55
CA ALA A 305 -9.01 -11.80 3.54
C ALA A 305 -7.66 -12.55 3.65
N ILE A 306 -7.36 -13.13 4.82
CA ILE A 306 -6.08 -13.79 5.13
C ILE A 306 -5.81 -15.01 4.24
N GLU A 307 -6.85 -15.63 3.71
CA GLU A 307 -6.80 -16.77 2.81
C GLU A 307 -6.14 -16.44 1.46
N MET A 308 -6.27 -15.19 0.96
CA MET A 308 -5.71 -14.80 -0.33
C MET A 308 -4.19 -14.96 -0.36
N ASN A 309 -3.52 -14.64 0.75
CA ASN A 309 -2.07 -14.78 0.87
C ASN A 309 -1.66 -16.21 1.23
N LYS A 310 -2.54 -17.01 1.85
CA LYS A 310 -2.22 -18.35 2.33
C LYS A 310 -1.80 -19.29 1.18
N ALA A 311 -2.50 -19.24 0.05
CA ALA A 311 -2.19 -20.10 -1.10
C ALA A 311 -0.82 -19.77 -1.71
N VAL A 312 -0.56 -18.48 -1.99
CA VAL A 312 0.72 -18.01 -2.52
C VAL A 312 1.86 -18.33 -1.56
N MET A 313 1.69 -18.02 -0.27
CA MET A 313 2.69 -18.37 0.75
C MET A 313 2.92 -19.87 0.82
N GLY A 314 1.88 -20.70 0.78
CA GLY A 314 2.01 -22.16 0.76
C GLY A 314 2.81 -22.67 -0.44
N LYS A 315 2.59 -22.09 -1.63
CA LYS A 315 3.29 -22.45 -2.87
C LYS A 315 4.79 -22.14 -2.80
N TYR A 316 5.16 -20.97 -2.26
CA TYR A 316 6.54 -20.47 -2.34
C TYR A 316 7.36 -20.65 -1.06
N ARG A 317 6.76 -20.94 0.10
CA ARG A 317 7.46 -20.99 1.39
C ARG A 317 8.62 -21.98 1.42
N GLU A 318 8.44 -23.21 0.95
CA GLU A 318 9.54 -24.19 0.95
C GLU A 318 10.65 -23.84 -0.05
N GLN A 319 10.33 -23.12 -1.12
CA GLN A 319 11.33 -22.61 -2.06
C GLN A 319 12.12 -21.47 -1.43
N MET A 320 11.44 -20.55 -0.74
CA MET A 320 12.07 -19.43 -0.04
C MET A 320 12.98 -19.88 1.11
N ARG A 321 12.61 -20.94 1.85
CA ARG A 321 13.39 -21.46 2.98
C ARG A 321 14.83 -21.84 2.61
N LYS A 322 15.05 -22.27 1.37
CA LYS A 322 16.40 -22.59 0.84
C LYS A 322 17.33 -21.38 0.82
N TYR A 323 16.77 -20.18 0.80
CA TYR A 323 17.48 -18.91 0.77
C TYR A 323 17.39 -18.17 2.11
N TYR A 324 16.98 -18.82 3.19
CA TYR A 324 17.02 -18.17 4.51
C TYR A 324 18.47 -18.01 4.94
N TYR A 325 18.80 -16.79 5.38
CA TYR A 325 20.14 -16.46 5.81
C TYR A 325 20.52 -17.25 7.07
N ASP A 326 21.65 -17.95 7.01
CA ASP A 326 22.25 -18.69 8.11
C ASP A 326 23.46 -17.91 8.67
N PRO A 327 23.24 -17.08 9.72
CA PRO A 327 24.31 -16.27 10.30
C PRO A 327 25.36 -17.11 11.05
N ALA A 328 25.13 -18.41 11.31
CA ALA A 328 26.12 -19.26 11.95
C ALA A 328 27.19 -19.75 10.96
N ARG A 329 26.89 -19.72 9.64
CA ARG A 329 27.78 -20.21 8.59
C ARG A 329 28.40 -19.13 7.73
N TYR A 330 27.68 -18.03 7.52
CA TYR A 330 28.10 -16.96 6.61
C TYR A 330 28.07 -15.62 7.33
N LYS A 331 29.01 -14.73 7.01
CA LYS A 331 29.06 -13.38 7.61
C LYS A 331 27.99 -12.47 7.02
N THR A 332 27.58 -12.72 5.77
CA THR A 332 26.54 -11.95 5.08
C THR A 332 25.67 -12.84 4.20
N TYR A 333 24.44 -12.40 3.92
CA TYR A 333 23.56 -13.07 2.97
C TYR A 333 24.14 -13.14 1.55
N LEU A 334 24.91 -12.12 1.14
CA LEU A 334 25.57 -12.10 -0.17
C LEU A 334 26.64 -13.20 -0.28
N GLU A 335 27.41 -13.40 0.78
CA GLU A 335 28.40 -14.49 0.86
C GLU A 335 27.72 -15.86 0.76
N GLN A 336 26.61 -16.06 1.49
CA GLN A 336 25.83 -17.30 1.41
C GLN A 336 25.36 -17.60 -0.02
N LEU A 337 24.99 -16.56 -0.77
CA LEU A 337 24.54 -16.69 -2.16
C LEU A 337 25.68 -16.70 -3.18
N GLY A 338 26.94 -16.53 -2.76
CA GLY A 338 28.08 -16.41 -3.67
C GLY A 338 28.04 -15.16 -4.56
N ILE A 339 27.37 -14.09 -4.12
CA ILE A 339 27.22 -12.84 -4.87
C ILE A 339 28.36 -11.88 -4.55
N GLN A 340 29.12 -11.48 -5.57
CA GLN A 340 30.12 -10.42 -5.45
C GLN A 340 29.45 -9.03 -5.51
N TYR A 341 29.78 -8.14 -4.58
CA TYR A 341 29.16 -6.83 -4.48
C TYR A 341 30.12 -5.68 -4.85
N PRO A 342 29.70 -4.73 -5.72
CA PRO A 342 28.45 -4.72 -6.49
C PRO A 342 28.49 -5.68 -7.69
N THR A 343 27.36 -6.29 -8.03
CA THR A 343 27.19 -6.99 -9.32
C THR A 343 26.53 -6.04 -10.31
N VAL A 344 27.25 -5.66 -11.37
CA VAL A 344 26.75 -4.79 -12.44
C VAL A 344 26.96 -5.46 -13.80
N LYS A 345 26.05 -5.25 -14.76
CA LYS A 345 26.29 -5.62 -16.16
C LYS A 345 27.42 -4.74 -16.70
N LYS A 346 28.36 -5.35 -17.41
CA LYS A 346 29.46 -4.64 -18.06
C LYS A 346 28.99 -3.91 -19.30
#